data_AF-B0TNC9-F1
#
_entry.id   AF-B0TNC9-F1
#
_cell.length_a   1.000
_cell.length_b   1.000
_cell.length_c   1.000
_cell.angle_alpha   90.00
_cell.angle_beta   90.00
_cell.angle_gamma   90.00
#
_symmetry.space_group_name_H-M   'P 1'
#
loop_
_entity.id
_entity.type
_entity.pdbx_description
1 polymer ?
#
loop_
_entity_poly.entity_id
_entity_poly.type
_entity_poly.pdbx_seq_one_letter_code
_entity_poly.pdbx_strand_id
1 'polypeptide(L)'
;MALVRNKADEVIQIEKEAKLKEMELSVVEKRRRLSWREDELQSREVVGRWTDERPLLGDNITLYKQSGRYYLETWYLDGCHSLDEMISKQTEEGIKLEDKGGNIFGEYFMFTEGKDLKFCNSNHCYYTAKVNVEAA
;
A
#
# COMPACT_ATOMS: atom_id res chain seq x y z
N MET A 1 12.42 -31.25 46.21
CA MET A 1 13.19 -30.05 45.83
C MET A 1 12.83 -29.72 44.39
N ALA A 2 11.95 -28.74 44.16
CA ALA A 2 11.57 -28.31 42.82
C ALA A 2 12.48 -27.16 42.39
N LEU A 3 13.24 -27.38 41.31
CA LEU A 3 14.11 -26.38 40.69
C LEU A 3 13.24 -25.22 40.17
N VAL A 4 13.29 -24.08 40.86
CA VAL A 4 12.73 -22.82 40.40
C VAL A 4 13.58 -22.37 39.21
N ARG A 5 13.09 -22.56 37.99
CA ARG A 5 13.70 -21.96 36.79
C ARG A 5 13.59 -20.44 36.93
N ASN A 6 14.73 -19.77 37.03
CA ASN A 6 14.82 -18.32 37.14
C ASN A 6 14.36 -17.68 35.82
N LYS A 7 13.29 -16.87 35.87
CA LYS A 7 12.78 -16.07 34.74
C LYS A 7 13.86 -15.24 34.03
N ALA A 8 14.94 -14.90 34.72
CA ALA A 8 16.07 -14.14 34.15
C ALA A 8 16.81 -14.92 33.05
N ASP A 9 17.00 -16.23 33.19
CA ASP A 9 17.68 -17.06 32.19
C ASP A 9 16.87 -17.17 30.89
N GLU A 10 15.55 -17.24 31.01
CA GLU A 10 14.62 -17.34 29.88
C GLU A 10 14.60 -16.04 29.06
N VAL A 11 14.63 -14.87 29.73
CA VAL A 11 14.75 -13.56 29.05
C VAL A 11 16.09 -13.41 28.33
N ILE A 12 17.19 -13.84 28.96
CA ILE A 12 18.54 -13.77 28.36
C ILE A 12 18.66 -14.70 27.13
N GLN A 13 18.02 -15.86 27.15
CA GLN A 13 17.98 -16.76 25.98
C GLN A 13 17.17 -16.16 24.83
N ILE A 14 16.00 -15.59 25.09
CA ILE A 14 15.17 -14.94 24.06
C ILE A 14 15.91 -13.76 23.41
N GLU A 15 16.59 -12.92 24.20
CA GLU A 15 17.37 -11.80 23.66
C GLU A 15 18.58 -12.26 22.83
N LYS A 16 19.26 -13.34 23.25
CA LYS A 16 20.36 -13.92 22.48
C LYS A 16 19.89 -14.52 21.15
N GLU A 17 18.77 -15.24 21.15
CA GLU A 17 18.20 -15.83 19.93
C GLU A 17 17.69 -14.75 18.96
N ALA A 18 17.11 -13.66 19.47
CA ALA A 18 16.72 -12.51 18.66
C ALA A 18 17.92 -11.81 18.01
N LYS A 19 19.00 -11.59 18.78
CA LYS A 19 20.27 -11.03 18.27
C LYS A 19 20.96 -11.95 17.25
N LEU A 20 20.94 -13.27 17.46
CA LEU A 20 21.50 -14.23 16.52
C LEU A 20 20.72 -14.20 15.19
N LYS A 21 19.38 -14.20 15.26
CA LYS A 21 18.52 -14.02 14.08
C LYS A 21 18.81 -12.71 13.36
N GLU A 22 19.01 -11.59 14.07
CA GLU A 22 19.41 -10.32 13.44
C GLU A 22 20.79 -10.38 12.76
N MET A 23 21.74 -11.16 13.27
CA MET A 23 23.05 -11.32 12.62
C MET A 23 22.98 -12.18 11.36
N GLU A 24 22.16 -13.22 11.34
CA GLU A 24 22.03 -14.18 10.23
C GLU A 24 21.16 -13.71 9.06
N LEU A 25 20.41 -12.62 9.22
CA LEU A 25 19.65 -12.06 8.10
C LEU A 25 20.61 -11.54 7.04
N SER A 26 20.39 -12.00 5.80
CA SER A 26 21.12 -11.48 4.64
C SER A 26 20.94 -9.97 4.54
N VAL A 27 21.90 -9.30 3.92
CA VAL A 27 21.82 -7.85 3.66
C VAL A 27 20.52 -7.47 2.93
N VAL A 28 19.98 -8.38 2.11
CA VAL A 28 18.71 -8.21 1.40
C VAL A 28 17.53 -8.27 2.37
N GLU A 29 17.50 -9.26 3.26
CA GLU A 29 16.43 -9.43 4.26
C GLU A 29 16.42 -8.26 5.27
N LYS A 30 17.61 -7.76 5.63
CA LYS A 30 17.77 -6.55 6.47
C LYS A 30 17.24 -5.29 5.77
N ARG A 31 17.59 -5.08 4.49
CA ARG A 31 17.08 -3.93 3.71
C ARG A 31 15.57 -4.01 3.55
N ARG A 32 15.03 -5.21 3.29
CA ARG A 32 13.58 -5.43 3.25
C ARG A 32 12.97 -5.01 4.59
N ARG A 33 13.42 -5.54 5.73
CA ARG A 33 12.84 -5.17 7.04
C ARG A 33 12.99 -3.70 7.41
N LEU A 34 14.08 -3.04 7.03
CA LEU A 34 14.28 -1.60 7.28
C LEU A 34 13.34 -0.75 6.45
N SER A 35 13.18 -1.07 5.15
CA SER A 35 12.24 -0.38 4.26
C SER A 35 10.79 -0.52 4.75
N TRP A 36 10.40 -1.69 5.27
CA TRP A 36 9.05 -1.91 5.79
C TRP A 36 8.80 -1.19 7.13
N ARG A 37 9.83 -1.05 7.98
CA ARG A 37 9.74 -0.26 9.23
C ARG A 37 9.67 1.25 8.97
N GLU A 38 10.35 1.75 7.95
CA GLU A 38 10.22 3.15 7.52
C GLU A 38 8.83 3.42 6.96
N ASP A 39 8.23 2.45 6.26
CA ASP A 39 6.86 2.53 5.76
C ASP A 39 5.82 2.49 6.90
N GLU A 40 6.02 1.66 7.93
CA GLU A 40 5.15 1.58 9.13
C GLU A 40 5.24 2.82 10.05
N LEU A 41 6.38 3.52 10.07
CA LEU A 41 6.55 4.76 10.87
C LEU A 41 5.86 5.97 10.24
N GLN A 42 5.50 5.89 8.96
CA GLN A 42 4.67 6.88 8.28
C GLN A 42 3.22 6.41 8.30
N SER A 43 2.37 7.11 9.06
CA SER A 43 0.93 6.81 9.13
C SER A 43 0.31 6.78 7.72
N ARG A 44 0.10 5.59 7.16
CA ARG A 44 -0.59 5.37 5.89
C ARG A 44 -2.06 5.69 6.09
N GLU A 45 -2.49 6.85 5.61
CA GLU A 45 -3.89 7.27 5.63
C GLU A 45 -4.60 6.66 4.41
N VAL A 46 -5.38 5.62 4.62
CA VAL A 46 -6.15 4.99 3.53
C VAL A 46 -7.29 5.93 3.14
N VAL A 47 -7.25 6.41 1.89
CA VAL A 47 -8.25 7.34 1.33
C VAL A 47 -9.45 6.54 0.83
N GLY A 48 -9.20 5.38 0.22
CA GLY A 48 -10.24 4.47 -0.22
C GLY A 48 -9.70 3.17 -0.80
N ARG A 49 -10.61 2.22 -0.96
CA ARG A 49 -10.38 0.90 -1.51
C ARG A 49 -11.46 0.58 -2.52
N TRP A 50 -11.05 0.06 -3.67
CA TRP A 50 -11.93 -0.31 -4.77
C TRP A 50 -11.51 -1.64 -5.36
N THR A 51 -12.43 -2.25 -6.10
CA THR A 51 -12.16 -3.44 -6.89
C THR A 51 -12.51 -3.14 -8.34
N ASP A 52 -11.59 -3.48 -9.24
CA ASP A 52 -11.78 -3.43 -10.68
C ASP A 52 -12.50 -4.70 -11.14
N GLU A 53 -13.82 -4.61 -11.31
CA GLU A 53 -14.68 -5.70 -11.76
C GLU A 53 -14.69 -5.87 -13.30
N ARG A 54 -13.77 -5.25 -14.05
CA ARG A 54 -13.65 -5.51 -15.49
C ARG A 54 -13.37 -7.02 -15.72
N PRO A 55 -13.96 -7.63 -16.78
CA PRO A 55 -13.81 -9.06 -17.01
C PRO A 55 -12.34 -9.47 -17.03
N LEU A 56 -12.00 -10.50 -16.25
CA LEU A 56 -10.66 -11.11 -16.13
C LEU A 56 -9.61 -10.33 -15.31
N LEU A 57 -9.92 -9.14 -14.76
CA LEU A 57 -8.98 -8.38 -13.94
C LEU A 57 -9.22 -8.61 -12.46
N GLY A 58 -10.36 -8.20 -11.88
CA GLY A 58 -10.65 -8.43 -10.46
C GLY A 58 -9.65 -7.77 -9.50
N ASP A 59 -8.93 -6.76 -9.97
CA ASP A 59 -7.80 -6.17 -9.26
C ASP A 59 -8.29 -5.32 -8.07
N ASN A 60 -7.63 -5.43 -6.93
CA ASN A 60 -7.94 -4.61 -5.76
C ASN A 60 -7.05 -3.37 -5.74
N ILE A 61 -7.68 -2.20 -5.69
CA ILE A 61 -7.02 -0.91 -5.78
C ILE A 61 -7.16 -0.22 -4.44
N THR A 62 -6.04 0.21 -3.86
CA THR A 62 -6.00 0.99 -2.63
C THR A 62 -5.32 2.32 -2.91
N LEU A 63 -6.05 3.42 -2.71
CA LEU A 63 -5.47 4.76 -2.70
C LEU A 63 -5.18 5.14 -1.25
N TYR A 64 -3.96 5.57 -1.00
CA TYR A 64 -3.57 6.04 0.31
C TYR A 64 -2.65 7.25 0.22
N LYS A 65 -2.58 7.97 1.34
CA LYS A 65 -1.73 9.12 1.51
C LYS A 65 -0.65 8.81 2.54
N GLN A 66 0.59 9.11 2.19
CA GLN A 66 1.75 8.89 3.03
C GLN A 66 2.70 10.07 2.84
N SER A 67 3.16 10.68 3.94
CA SER A 67 4.07 11.85 3.89
C SER A 67 3.55 13.01 3.01
N GLY A 68 2.23 13.19 2.93
CA GLY A 68 1.60 14.24 2.10
C GLY A 68 1.47 13.91 0.61
N ARG A 69 1.90 12.73 0.17
CA ARG A 69 1.81 12.28 -1.23
C ARG A 69 0.79 11.15 -1.37
N TYR A 70 0.20 11.05 -2.56
CA TYR A 70 -0.74 9.98 -2.89
C TYR A 70 -0.01 8.81 -3.53
N TYR A 71 -0.41 7.61 -3.16
CA TYR A 71 0.09 6.36 -3.69
C TYR A 71 -1.08 5.47 -4.07
N LEU A 72 -1.01 4.90 -5.26
CA LEU A 72 -1.97 3.91 -5.73
C LEU A 72 -1.32 2.54 -5.68
N GLU A 73 -1.90 1.65 -4.89
CA GLU A 73 -1.48 0.25 -4.80
C GLU A 73 -2.53 -0.62 -5.49
N THR A 74 -2.10 -1.40 -6.49
CA THR A 74 -2.97 -2.33 -7.22
C THR A 74 -2.52 -3.75 -6.95
N TRP A 75 -3.40 -4.58 -6.41
CA TRP A 75 -3.18 -6.01 -6.19
C TRP A 75 -3.89 -6.80 -7.28
N TYR A 76 -3.09 -7.50 -8.08
CA TYR A 76 -3.58 -8.31 -9.18
C TYR A 76 -3.93 -9.72 -8.69
N LEU A 77 -4.80 -10.42 -9.43
CA LEU A 77 -5.22 -11.78 -9.08
C LEU A 77 -4.09 -12.82 -9.09
N ASP A 78 -2.99 -12.54 -9.79
CA ASP A 78 -1.79 -13.39 -9.81
C ASP A 78 -0.93 -13.27 -8.53
N GLY A 79 -1.32 -12.39 -7.60
CA GLY A 79 -0.60 -12.11 -6.36
C GLY A 79 0.54 -11.10 -6.52
N CYS A 80 0.75 -10.57 -7.72
CA CYS A 80 1.62 -9.42 -7.93
C CYS A 80 0.92 -8.14 -7.44
N HIS A 81 1.71 -7.11 -7.16
CA HIS A 81 1.18 -5.78 -6.91
C HIS A 81 2.04 -4.71 -7.60
N SER A 82 1.39 -3.60 -7.98
CA SER A 82 2.06 -2.36 -8.37
C SER A 82 1.89 -1.32 -7.26
N LEU A 83 2.89 -0.47 -7.11
CA LEU A 83 2.84 0.68 -6.21
C LEU A 83 3.34 1.91 -6.96
N ASP A 84 2.44 2.84 -7.22
CA ASP A 84 2.68 3.98 -8.09
C ASP A 84 2.47 5.29 -7.33
N GLU A 85 3.45 6.21 -7.40
CA GLU A 85 3.36 7.54 -6.79
C GLU A 85 2.52 8.46 -7.69
N MET A 86 1.49 9.07 -7.13
CA MET A 86 0.53 9.90 -7.87
C MET A 86 0.74 11.39 -7.63
N ILE A 87 0.78 12.16 -8.72
CA ILE A 87 0.63 13.61 -8.73
C ILE A 87 -0.85 13.93 -8.56
N SER A 88 -1.21 14.52 -7.43
CA SER A 88 -2.57 14.95 -7.15
C SER A 88 -2.79 16.42 -7.52
N LYS A 89 -3.89 16.71 -8.21
CA LYS A 89 -4.36 18.07 -8.50
C LYS A 89 -5.83 18.19 -8.13
N GLN A 90 -6.15 19.15 -7.25
CA GLN A 90 -7.54 19.47 -6.91
C GLN A 90 -8.25 20.09 -8.12
N THR A 91 -9.44 19.59 -8.44
CA THR A 91 -10.35 20.09 -9.47
C THR A 91 -11.73 20.34 -8.85
N GLU A 92 -12.65 20.94 -9.61
CA GLU A 92 -14.04 21.17 -9.16
C GLU A 92 -14.81 19.87 -8.92
N GLU A 93 -14.44 18.78 -9.62
CA GLU A 93 -15.10 17.47 -9.52
C GLU A 93 -14.47 16.55 -8.45
N GLY A 94 -13.29 16.88 -7.95
CA GLY A 94 -12.56 16.08 -6.97
C GLY A 94 -11.04 16.21 -7.08
N ILE A 95 -10.34 15.08 -6.96
CA ILE A 95 -8.88 15.01 -7.02
C ILE A 95 -8.48 14.23 -8.27
N LYS A 96 -7.81 14.92 -9.20
CA LYS A 96 -7.15 14.29 -10.33
C LYS A 96 -5.83 13.69 -9.87
N LEU A 97 -5.60 12.42 -10.17
CA LEU A 97 -4.42 11.66 -9.81
C LEU A 97 -3.75 11.17 -11.10
N GLU A 98 -2.54 11.65 -11.34
CA GLU A 98 -1.72 11.30 -12.51
C GLU A 98 -0.47 10.58 -12.06
N ASP A 99 -0.08 9.50 -12.74
CA ASP A 99 1.15 8.78 -12.40
C ASP A 99 2.38 9.68 -12.60
N LYS A 100 3.19 9.80 -11.54
CA LYS A 100 4.45 10.56 -11.56
C LYS A 100 5.51 9.94 -12.45
N GLY A 101 5.48 8.61 -12.65
CA GLY A 101 6.30 7.89 -13.63
C GLY A 101 6.06 8.34 -15.07
N GLY A 102 4.96 9.07 -15.29
CA GLY A 102 4.57 9.65 -16.55
C GLY A 102 3.69 8.69 -17.34
N ASN A 103 2.49 9.15 -17.70
CA ASN A 103 1.61 8.42 -18.58
C ASN A 103 1.58 9.07 -19.97
N ILE A 104 2.19 8.41 -20.95
CA ILE A 104 2.21 8.87 -22.35
C ILE A 104 0.85 8.73 -23.06
N PHE A 105 -0.08 7.96 -22.48
CA PHE A 105 -1.42 7.75 -23.01
C PHE A 105 -2.46 8.74 -22.45
N GLY A 106 -2.04 9.58 -21.48
CA GLY A 106 -2.90 10.60 -20.88
C GLY A 106 -4.02 10.02 -20.01
N GLU A 107 -3.86 8.79 -19.51
CA GLU A 107 -4.79 8.21 -18.55
C GLU A 107 -4.50 8.74 -17.14
N TYR A 108 -5.57 8.99 -16.41
CA TYR A 108 -5.53 9.50 -15.05
C TYR A 108 -6.70 8.93 -14.26
N PHE A 109 -6.54 8.93 -12.94
CA PHE A 109 -7.61 8.57 -12.04
C PHE A 109 -8.29 9.85 -11.53
N MET A 110 -9.61 9.83 -11.44
CA MET A 110 -10.39 10.90 -10.82
C MET A 110 -11.05 10.35 -9.57
N PHE A 111 -10.62 10.84 -8.41
CA PHE A 111 -11.25 10.54 -7.14
C PHE A 111 -12.26 11.63 -6.80
N THR A 112 -13.55 11.31 -6.83
CA THR A 112 -14.63 12.27 -6.62
C THR A 112 -14.97 12.44 -5.13
N GLU A 113 -15.67 13.51 -4.77
CA GLU A 113 -16.18 13.70 -3.41
C GLU A 113 -17.13 12.58 -2.94
N GLY A 114 -17.78 11.89 -3.90
CA GLY A 114 -18.62 10.72 -3.65
C GLY A 114 -17.85 9.46 -3.26
N LYS A 115 -16.52 9.53 -3.15
CA LYS A 115 -15.59 8.40 -2.95
C LYS A 115 -15.56 7.41 -4.13
N ASP A 116 -15.96 7.85 -5.31
CA ASP A 116 -15.82 7.05 -6.53
C ASP A 116 -14.41 7.23 -7.11
N LEU A 117 -13.82 6.12 -7.54
CA LEU A 117 -12.58 6.15 -8.31
C LEU A 117 -12.90 5.89 -9.79
N LYS A 118 -12.74 6.93 -10.61
CA LYS A 118 -12.98 6.87 -12.05
C LYS A 118 -11.66 6.78 -12.82
N PHE A 119 -11.69 6.00 -13.88
CA PHE A 119 -10.60 5.83 -14.82
C PHE A 119 -10.92 6.68 -16.04
N CYS A 120 -10.03 7.60 -16.36
CA CYS A 120 -10.27 8.59 -17.38
C CYS A 120 -9.07 8.70 -18.31
N ASN A 121 -9.35 9.11 -19.54
CA ASN A 121 -8.34 9.48 -20.52
C ASN A 121 -8.57 10.94 -20.95
N SER A 122 -7.82 11.40 -21.94
CA SER A 122 -7.92 12.77 -22.48
C SER A 122 -9.34 13.14 -22.98
N ASN A 123 -10.17 12.16 -23.34
CA ASN A 123 -11.48 12.40 -23.96
C ASN A 123 -12.65 12.25 -22.98
N HIS A 124 -12.62 11.24 -22.09
CA HIS A 124 -13.71 10.94 -21.17
C HIS A 124 -13.29 9.95 -20.07
N CYS A 125 -14.13 9.80 -19.04
CA CYS A 125 -14.03 8.73 -18.06
C CYS A 125 -14.76 7.47 -18.56
N TYR A 126 -14.04 6.37 -18.71
CA TYR A 126 -14.53 5.15 -19.35
C TYR A 126 -14.95 4.06 -18.35
N TYR A 127 -14.48 4.15 -17.10
CA TYR A 127 -14.78 3.16 -16.08
C TYR A 127 -14.82 3.79 -14.69
N THR A 128 -15.63 3.21 -13.80
CA THR A 128 -15.68 3.57 -12.37
C THR A 128 -15.51 2.30 -11.57
N ALA A 129 -14.46 2.24 -10.76
CA ALA A 129 -14.20 1.08 -9.92
C ALA A 129 -15.20 1.02 -8.77
N LYS A 130 -15.53 -0.20 -8.36
CA LYS A 130 -16.54 -0.43 -7.32
C LYS A 130 -15.90 -0.29 -5.96
N VAL A 131 -16.51 0.49 -5.07
CA VAL A 131 -16.03 0.63 -3.70
C VAL A 131 -16.02 -0.73 -3.02
N ASN A 132 -14.88 -1.10 -2.45
CA ASN A 132 -14.74 -2.31 -1.65
C ASN A 132 -15.08 -1.97 -0.19
N VAL A 133 -16.28 -2.38 0.25
CA VAL A 133 -16.83 -2.07 1.57
C VAL A 133 -16.32 -3.06 2.64
N GLU A 134 -15.72 -4.19 2.25
CA GLU A 134 -15.30 -5.25 3.18
C GLU A 134 -13.98 -4.95 3.89
N ALA A 135 -13.30 -3.87 3.51
CA ALA A 135 -12.02 -3.45 4.09
C ALA A 135 -12.14 -2.18 4.95
N ALA A 136 -13.30 -1.91 5.55
CA ALA A 136 -13.49 -0.77 6.47
C ALA A 136 -13.28 -1.17 7.94
#